data_AF-A0A4Y9FAC1-F1
#
_entry.id   AF-A0A4Y9FAC1-F1
#
_cell.length_a   1.000
_cell.length_b   1.000
_cell.length_c   1.000
_cell.angle_alpha   90.00
_cell.angle_beta   90.00
_cell.angle_gamma   90.00
#
_symmetry.space_group_name_H-M   'P 1'
#
loop_
_entity.id
_entity.type
_entity.pdbx_description
1 polymer ?
#
loop_
_entity_poly.entity_id
_entity_poly.type
_entity_poly.pdbx_seq_one_letter_code
_entity_poly.pdbx_strand_id
1 'polypeptide(L)' 'AEAKKQAIDNRKDLTDEEKAAAKADVDTKASEAKSAIDSATTDAGVETAKTAGTDSISSVNPPATAKDT' A
#
# COMPACT_ATOMS: atom_id res chain seq x y z
N ALA A 1 3.27 6.29 1.21
CA ALA A 1 1.86 5.86 1.15
C ALA A 1 1.00 6.81 0.31
N GLU A 2 1.03 8.12 0.58
CA GLU A 2 0.14 9.11 -0.06
C GLU A 2 0.13 9.10 -1.59
N ALA A 3 1.30 9.11 -2.24
CA ALA A 3 1.39 9.04 -3.70
C ALA A 3 0.68 7.81 -4.29
N LYS A 4 0.75 6.67 -3.59
CA LYS A 4 0.07 5.44 -4.02
C LYS A 4 -1.45 5.54 -3.87
N LYS A 5 -1.94 6.15 -2.79
CA LYS A 5 -3.37 6.41 -2.60
C LYS A 5 -3.92 7.36 -3.68
N GLN A 6 -3.17 8.41 -4.01
CA GLN A 6 -3.54 9.32 -5.09
C GLN A 6 -3.60 8.61 -6.45
N ALA A 7 -2.65 7.70 -6.72
CA ALA A 7 -2.70 6.88 -7.93
C ALA A 7 -3.95 5.98 -7.98
N ILE A 8 -4.36 5.41 -6.84
CA ILE A 8 -5.60 4.63 -6.72
C ILE A 8 -6.83 5.52 -6.92
N ASP A 9 -6.87 6.71 -6.32
CA ASP A 9 -8.02 7.63 -6.46
C ASP A 9 -8.22 8.11 -7.90
N ASN A 10 -7.13 8.28 -8.63
CA ASN A 10 -7.13 8.67 -10.03
C ASN A 10 -7.56 7.56 -10.99
N ARG A 11 -7.59 6.30 -10.55
CA ARG A 11 -8.10 5.19 -11.38
C ARG A 11 -9.59 5.36 -11.63
N LYS A 12 -9.98 5.46 -12.90
CA LYS A 12 -11.38 5.67 -13.32
C LYS A 12 -12.12 4.36 -13.58
N ASP A 13 -11.38 3.27 -13.65
CA ASP A 13 -11.85 1.92 -13.85
C ASP A 13 -12.23 1.20 -12.55
N LEU A 14 -12.01 1.84 -11.39
CA LEU A 14 -12.38 1.30 -10.08
C LEU A 14 -13.62 1.97 -9.52
N THR A 15 -14.43 1.20 -8.80
CA THR A 15 -15.50 1.75 -7.95
C THR A 15 -14.92 2.43 -6.71
N ASP A 16 -15.76 3.22 -6.02
CA ASP A 16 -15.34 3.88 -4.78
C ASP A 16 -15.02 2.86 -3.67
N GLU A 17 -15.73 1.74 -3.63
CA GLU A 17 -15.48 0.64 -2.69
C GLU A 17 -14.13 -0.04 -2.97
N GLU A 18 -13.82 -0.32 -4.24
CA GLU A 18 -12.53 -0.92 -4.64
C GLU A 18 -11.37 0.03 -4.30
N LYS A 19 -11.56 1.34 -4.51
CA LYS A 19 -10.58 2.36 -4.11
C LYS A 19 -10.41 2.42 -2.60
N ALA A 20 -11.51 2.40 -1.85
CA ALA A 20 -11.47 2.45 -0.39
C ALA A 20 -10.72 1.24 0.19
N ALA A 21 -11.02 0.04 -0.31
CA ALA A 21 -10.34 -1.18 0.09
C ALA A 21 -8.83 -1.13 -0.23
N ALA A 22 -8.47 -0.68 -1.43
CA ALA A 22 -7.07 -0.56 -1.82
C ALA A 22 -6.31 0.50 -1.00
N LYS A 23 -6.95 1.62 -0.65
CA LYS A 23 -6.35 2.64 0.23
C LYS A 23 -6.16 2.13 1.65
N ALA A 24 -7.12 1.37 2.18
CA ALA A 24 -6.98 0.71 3.47
C ALA A 24 -5.83 -0.30 3.46
N ASP A 25 -5.65 -1.04 2.37
CA ASP A 25 -4.52 -1.96 2.22
C ASP A 25 -3.16 -1.23 2.18
N VAL A 26 -3.09 -0.06 1.52
CA VAL A 26 -1.91 0.82 1.58
C VAL A 26 -1.60 1.26 3.01
N ASP A 27 -2.62 1.60 3.81
CA ASP A 27 -2.45 2.03 5.21
C ASP A 27 -1.98 0.89 6.12
N THR A 28 -2.55 -0.30 5.96
CA THR A 28 -2.12 -1.50 6.67
C THR A 28 -0.65 -1.78 6.39
N LYS A 29 -0.26 -1.85 5.11
CA LYS A 29 1.13 -2.11 4.72
C LYS A 29 2.10 -1.03 5.21
N ALA A 30 1.68 0.23 5.21
CA ALA A 30 2.49 1.31 5.77
C ALA A 30 2.67 1.18 7.29
N SER A 31 1.64 0.73 8.00
CA SER A 31 1.70 0.48 9.44
C SER A 31 2.58 -0.72 9.75
N GLU A 32 2.46 -1.82 9.01
CA GLU A 32 3.33 -3.00 9.13
C GLU A 32 4.80 -2.67 8.87
N ALA A 33 5.09 -1.91 7.82
CA ALA A 33 6.43 -1.43 7.52
C ALA A 33 6.99 -0.59 8.68
N LYS A 34 6.17 0.32 9.23
CA LYS A 34 6.55 1.13 10.38
C LYS A 34 6.84 0.26 11.62
N SER A 35 5.99 -0.71 11.93
CA SER A 35 6.21 -1.63 13.05
C SER A 35 7.46 -2.49 12.87
N ALA A 36 7.75 -2.92 11.64
CA ALA A 36 8.97 -3.67 11.34
C ALA A 36 10.24 -2.82 11.53
N ILE A 37 10.21 -1.55 11.10
CA ILE A 37 11.30 -0.58 11.35
C ILE A 37 11.46 -0.33 12.85
N ASP A 38 10.37 -0.06 13.56
CA ASP A 38 10.39 0.23 15.00
C ASP A 38 10.89 -0.98 15.83
N SER A 39 10.72 -2.21 15.31
CA SER A 39 11.22 -3.45 15.94
C SER A 39 12.65 -3.83 15.56
N ALA A 40 13.23 -3.20 14.54
CA ALA A 40 14.57 -3.53 14.07
C ALA A 40 15.63 -3.03 15.05
N THR A 41 16.57 -3.90 15.43
CA THR A 41 17.64 -3.60 16.40
C THR A 41 18.98 -3.28 15.74
N THR A 42 19.04 -3.30 14.41
CA THR A 42 20.26 -3.06 13.62
C THR A 42 19.93 -2.22 12.40
N ASP A 43 20.91 -1.45 11.92
CA ASP A 43 20.78 -0.62 10.72
C ASP A 43 20.41 -1.46 9.48
N ALA A 44 21.00 -2.65 9.35
CA ALA A 44 20.68 -3.59 8.28
C ALA A 44 19.22 -4.06 8.34
N GLY A 45 18.69 -4.30 9.55
CA GLY A 45 17.28 -4.62 9.76
C GLY A 45 16.36 -3.46 9.38
N VAL A 46 16.73 -2.23 9.73
CA VAL A 46 15.99 -1.01 9.34
C VAL A 46 15.92 -0.86 7.82
N GLU A 47 17.06 -0.98 7.11
CA GLU A 47 17.07 -0.86 5.65
C GLU A 47 16.29 -1.99 4.95
N THR A 48 16.33 -3.20 5.50
CA THR A 48 15.52 -4.33 5.00
C THR A 48 14.03 -4.04 5.17
N ALA A 49 13.60 -3.61 6.37
CA ALA A 49 12.20 -3.30 6.67
C ALA A 49 11.68 -2.13 5.83
N LYS A 50 12.51 -1.10 5.64
CA LYS A 50 12.20 0.04 4.77
C LYS A 50 11.99 -0.41 3.32
N THR A 51 12.91 -1.20 2.76
CA THR A 51 12.82 -1.71 1.39
C THR A 51 11.57 -2.57 1.19
N ALA A 52 11.36 -3.54 2.08
CA ALA A 52 10.18 -4.40 2.05
C ALA A 52 8.86 -3.60 2.18
N GLY A 53 8.86 -2.57 3.03
CA GLY A 53 7.71 -1.67 3.21
C GLY A 53 7.40 -0.85 1.95
N THR A 54 8.42 -0.26 1.33
CA THR A 54 8.23 0.47 0.05
C THR A 54 7.73 -0.44 -1.05
N ASP A 55 8.30 -1.64 -1.19
CA ASP A 55 7.90 -2.60 -2.21
C ASP A 55 6.45 -3.05 -2.00
N SER A 56 6.09 -3.41 -0.76
CA SER A 56 4.74 -3.83 -0.41
C SER A 56 3.70 -2.76 -0.72
N ILE A 57 3.95 -1.50 -0.35
CA ILE A 57 3.05 -0.38 -0.68
C ILE A 57 2.96 -0.19 -2.19
N SER A 58 4.09 -0.24 -2.89
CA SER A 58 4.13 -0.03 -4.35
C SER A 58 3.35 -1.11 -5.11
N SER A 59 3.34 -2.34 -4.59
CA SER A 59 2.68 -3.50 -5.17
C SER A 59 1.14 -3.48 -5.04
N VAL A 60 0.56 -2.56 -4.26
CA VAL A 60 -0.91 -2.49 -4.13
C VAL A 60 -1.52 -2.10 -5.48
N ASN A 61 -2.22 -3.01 -6.13
CA ASN A 61 -2.89 -2.72 -7.39
C ASN A 61 -4.24 -3.46 -7.43
N PRO A 62 -5.35 -2.81 -7.05
CA PRO A 62 -6.64 -3.49 -7.02
C PRO A 62 -7.09 -3.87 -8.44
N PRO A 63 -7.63 -5.08 -8.65
CA PRO A 63 -8.30 -5.40 -9.90
C PRO A 63 -9.60 -4.59 -10.02
N ALA A 64 -9.93 -4.12 -11.22
CA ALA A 64 -11.27 -3.61 -11.54
C ALA A 64 -12.17 -4.82 -11.77
N THR A 65 -13.03 -5.14 -10.81
CA THR A 65 -13.89 -6.33 -10.84
C THR A 65 -15.34 -6.01 -11.14
N ALA A 66 -15.73 -4.74 -11.11
CA ALA A 66 -16.99 -4.30 -11.68
C ALA A 66 -16.98 -4.57 -13.21
N LYS A 67 -17.83 -5.50 -13.66
CA LYS A 67 -18.28 -5.48 -15.05
C LYS A 67 -19.05 -4.18 -15.24
N ASP A 68 -18.70 -3.41 -16.27
CA ASP A 68 -19.59 -2.40 -16.82
C ASP A 68 -20.96 -3.08 -17.06
N THR A 69 -21.94 -2.78 -16.20
CA THR A 69 -23.35 -3.12 -16.44
C THR A 69 -24.03 -1.94 -17.08
#